data_AF-A0A0D3IPS1-F1
#
_entry.id   AF-A0A0D3IPS1-F1
#
_cell.length_a   1.000
_cell.length_b   1.000
_cell.length_c   1.000
_cell.angle_alpha   90.00
_cell.angle_beta   90.00
_cell.angle_gamma   90.00
#
_symmetry.space_group_name_H-M   'P 1'
#
loop_
_entity.id
_entity.type
_entity.pdbx_description
1 polymer ?
#
loop_
_entity_poly.entity_id
_entity_poly.type
_entity_poly.pdbx_seq_one_letter_code
_entity_poly.pdbx_strand_id
1 'polypeptide(L)'
;MGNQASAGRPPQVSPEHLRPSPKVSQRAEFDERALRRAILERRLAPCTRGQDEASPHLDECPICMLNFPGGLNRSSCCKQPICTECYLQVAPRMSSRGVSCPFCKKDNYTVGYFGPPSAAARAKARQEEQLALASARKEPEPARGN
;
A
#
# COMPACT_ATOMS: atom_id res chain seq x y z
N MET A 1 6.68 10.06 -37.73
CA MET A 1 6.96 8.82 -36.95
C MET A 1 8.14 9.09 -36.05
N GLY A 2 8.03 8.83 -34.74
CA GLY A 2 9.16 8.91 -33.80
C GLY A 2 8.85 9.70 -32.53
N ASN A 3 7.92 9.20 -31.71
CA ASN A 3 7.75 9.71 -30.35
C ASN A 3 8.90 9.16 -29.49
N GLN A 4 9.93 9.98 -29.25
CA GLN A 4 11.00 9.66 -28.31
C GLN A 4 10.45 9.80 -26.89
N ALA A 5 9.83 8.73 -26.40
CA ALA A 5 9.49 8.62 -24.99
C ALA A 5 10.79 8.51 -24.21
N SER A 6 11.21 9.62 -23.60
CA SER A 6 12.29 9.67 -22.64
C SER A 6 12.09 8.56 -21.62
N ALA A 7 12.94 7.54 -21.66
CA ALA A 7 13.01 6.50 -20.64
C ALA A 7 13.48 7.17 -19.35
N GLY A 8 12.52 7.74 -18.60
CA GLY A 8 12.78 8.44 -17.35
C GLY A 8 13.55 7.53 -16.41
N ARG A 9 14.68 8.03 -15.91
CA ARG A 9 15.49 7.39 -14.88
C ARG A 9 14.56 6.84 -13.78
N PRO A 10 14.69 5.57 -13.37
CA PRO A 10 13.86 5.04 -12.30
C PRO A 10 13.97 5.95 -11.08
N PRO A 11 12.86 6.24 -10.38
CA PRO A 11 12.89 7.09 -9.19
C PRO A 11 13.93 6.54 -8.21
N GLN A 12 14.87 7.40 -7.81
CA GLN A 12 15.94 7.00 -6.90
C GLN A 12 15.33 6.77 -5.51
N VAL A 13 15.21 5.50 -5.11
CA VAL A 13 14.80 5.13 -3.74
C VAL A 13 16.01 5.26 -2.82
N SER A 14 15.90 6.09 -1.77
CA SER A 14 16.99 6.25 -0.80
C SER A 14 17.40 4.91 -0.19
N PRO A 15 18.71 4.68 0.07
CA PRO A 15 19.20 3.41 0.61
C PRO A 15 18.52 2.97 1.92
N GLU A 16 18.09 3.91 2.74
CA GLU A 16 17.37 3.66 4.00
C GLU A 16 16.02 2.94 3.77
N HIS A 17 15.34 3.21 2.65
CA HIS A 17 14.05 2.62 2.31
C HIS A 17 14.17 1.27 1.58
N LEU A 18 15.40 0.77 1.38
CA LEU A 18 15.66 -0.55 0.80
C LEU A 18 15.82 -1.64 1.86
N ARG A 19 15.81 -1.26 3.14
CA ARG A 19 15.99 -2.16 4.28
C ARG A 19 14.81 -2.01 5.23
N PRO A 20 14.29 -3.10 5.81
CA PRO A 20 13.25 -3.02 6.81
C PRO A 20 13.83 -2.57 8.16
N SER A 21 12.96 -2.16 9.08
CA SER A 21 13.36 -1.77 10.42
C SER A 21 14.08 -2.91 11.15
N PRO A 22 14.97 -2.58 12.11
CA PRO A 22 15.69 -3.60 12.88
C PRO A 22 14.76 -4.61 13.58
N LYS A 23 13.57 -4.18 14.00
CA LYS A 23 12.55 -5.04 14.62
C LYS A 23 12.07 -6.14 13.68
N VAL A 24 11.92 -5.84 12.39
CA VAL A 24 11.49 -6.81 11.37
C VAL A 24 12.66 -7.68 10.94
N SER A 25 13.84 -7.11 10.71
CA SER A 25 15.04 -7.86 10.31
C SER A 25 15.44 -8.94 11.31
N GLN A 26 15.16 -8.75 12.60
CA GLN A 26 15.45 -9.75 13.64
C GLN A 26 14.42 -10.87 13.72
N ARG A 27 13.18 -10.64 13.28
CA ARG A 27 12.04 -11.52 13.54
C ARG A 27 11.57 -12.29 12.31
N ALA A 28 11.77 -11.74 11.12
CA ALA A 28 11.31 -12.34 9.87
C ALA A 28 12.49 -12.90 9.08
N GLU A 29 12.34 -14.12 8.60
CA GLU A 29 13.33 -14.74 7.72
C GLU A 29 13.01 -14.36 6.27
N PHE A 30 13.79 -13.47 5.68
CA PHE A 30 13.68 -13.08 4.28
C PHE A 30 15.05 -12.84 3.65
N ASP A 31 15.14 -12.94 2.33
CA ASP A 31 16.36 -12.62 1.59
C ASP A 31 16.41 -11.10 1.35
N GLU A 32 17.34 -10.42 2.02
CA GLU A 32 17.54 -8.97 1.89
C GLU A 32 17.87 -8.53 0.45
N ARG A 33 18.58 -9.36 -0.32
CA ARG A 33 18.92 -9.06 -1.72
C ARG A 33 17.67 -9.15 -2.58
N ALA A 34 16.84 -10.18 -2.36
CA ALA A 34 15.56 -10.33 -3.05
C ALA A 34 14.60 -9.17 -2.73
N LEU A 35 14.53 -8.76 -1.45
CA LEU A 35 13.75 -7.60 -1.01
C LEU A 35 14.20 -6.32 -1.72
N ARG A 36 15.50 -6.02 -1.64
CA ARG A 36 16.07 -4.83 -2.27
C ARG A 36 15.77 -4.81 -3.77
N ARG A 37 15.92 -5.95 -4.45
CA ARG A 37 15.60 -6.08 -5.87
C ARG A 37 14.12 -5.84 -6.15
N ALA A 38 13.23 -6.44 -5.36
CA ALA A 38 11.79 -6.27 -5.52
C ALA A 38 11.34 -4.81 -5.34
N ILE A 39 11.96 -4.05 -4.42
CA ILE A 39 11.68 -2.61 -4.25
C ILE A 39 12.18 -1.81 -5.45
N LEU A 40 13.42 -2.04 -5.89
CA LEU A 40 14.02 -1.32 -7.03
C LEU A 40 13.27 -1.60 -8.34
N GLU A 41 12.77 -2.83 -8.52
CA GLU A 41 11.93 -3.23 -9.64
C GLU A 41 10.46 -2.80 -9.48
N ARG A 42 10.11 -2.05 -8.43
CA ARG A 42 8.75 -1.57 -8.10
C ARG A 42 7.71 -2.68 -7.93
N ARG A 43 8.14 -3.90 -7.62
CA ARG A 43 7.26 -5.02 -7.29
C ARG A 43 6.75 -4.95 -5.85
N LEU A 44 7.55 -4.35 -4.97
CA LEU A 44 7.18 -4.01 -3.59
C LEU A 44 7.34 -2.50 -3.34
N ALA A 45 6.52 -1.98 -2.43
CA ALA A 45 6.65 -0.64 -1.90
C ALA A 45 7.97 -0.52 -1.12
N PRO A 46 8.61 0.66 -1.10
CA PRO A 46 9.78 0.87 -0.26
C PRO A 46 9.49 0.65 1.23
N CYS A 47 10.51 0.29 2.01
CA CYS A 47 10.43 0.20 3.47
C CYS A 47 10.49 1.60 4.10
N THR A 48 9.55 2.48 3.75
CA THR A 48 9.42 3.79 4.39
C THR A 48 8.96 3.63 5.83
N ARG A 49 9.44 4.52 6.70
CA ARG A 49 8.97 4.57 8.09
C ARG A 49 7.52 5.07 8.11
N GLY A 50 6.63 4.29 8.72
CA GLY A 50 5.25 4.71 8.94
C GLY A 50 5.16 5.86 9.94
N GLN A 51 4.09 6.65 9.83
CA GLN A 51 3.79 7.79 10.69
C GLN A 51 2.42 7.59 11.33
N ASP A 52 2.25 7.97 12.59
CA ASP A 52 0.97 7.87 13.28
C ASP A 52 -0.04 8.94 12.81
N GLU A 53 0.45 10.05 12.24
CA GLU A 53 -0.42 11.13 11.77
C GLU A 53 -1.03 10.82 10.40
N ALA A 54 -2.36 10.88 10.34
CA ALA A 54 -3.11 10.78 9.09
C ALA A 54 -2.93 12.05 8.25
N SER A 55 -2.74 11.87 6.95
CA SER A 55 -2.67 12.97 5.98
C SER A 55 -3.34 12.55 4.67
N PRO A 56 -4.01 13.47 3.93
CA PRO A 56 -4.69 13.17 2.66
C PRO A 56 -3.79 12.63 1.54
N HIS A 57 -2.49 12.51 1.80
CA HIS A 57 -1.48 12.05 0.85
C HIS A 57 -0.81 10.74 1.28
N LEU A 58 -1.22 10.18 2.40
CA LEU A 58 -0.69 8.94 2.95
C LEU A 58 -1.75 7.83 2.83
N ASP A 59 -1.27 6.59 2.68
CA ASP A 59 -2.09 5.39 2.73
C ASP A 59 -1.86 4.70 4.08
N GLU A 60 -2.94 4.24 4.73
CA GLU A 60 -2.87 3.53 6.01
C GLU A 60 -2.69 2.02 5.81
N CYS A 61 -1.82 1.40 6.63
CA CYS A 61 -1.72 -0.05 6.71
C CYS A 61 -2.59 -0.59 7.86
N PRO A 62 -3.64 -1.39 7.59
CA PRO A 62 -4.58 -1.88 8.60
C PRO A 62 -4.01 -2.94 9.55
N ILE A 63 -2.74 -3.31 9.40
CA ILE A 63 -2.06 -4.25 10.32
C ILE A 63 -1.33 -3.49 11.43
N CYS A 64 -0.63 -2.41 11.08
CA CYS A 64 0.13 -1.62 12.05
C CYS A 64 -0.51 -0.27 12.39
N MET A 65 -1.60 0.11 11.71
CA MET A 65 -2.32 1.38 11.89
C MET A 65 -1.43 2.63 11.65
N LEU A 66 -0.37 2.49 10.85
CA LEU A 66 0.50 3.59 10.46
C LEU A 66 0.21 4.05 9.03
N ASN A 67 0.48 5.33 8.78
CA ASN A 67 0.34 6.03 7.51
C ASN A 67 1.67 6.07 6.75
N PHE A 68 1.65 5.79 5.45
CA PHE A 68 2.86 5.68 4.63
C PHE A 68 2.78 6.57 3.37
N PRO A 69 3.87 7.30 3.05
CA PRO A 69 3.96 8.05 1.82
C PRO A 69 4.28 7.13 0.64
N GLY A 70 3.90 7.54 -0.57
CA GLY A 70 4.27 6.82 -1.79
C GLY A 70 3.44 5.58 -2.10
N GLY A 71 2.37 5.32 -1.34
CA GLY A 71 1.47 4.21 -1.55
C GLY A 71 1.93 2.88 -0.94
N LEU A 72 0.98 1.98 -0.76
CA LEU A 72 1.19 0.66 -0.13
C LEU A 72 1.13 -0.49 -1.14
N ASN A 73 1.64 -1.65 -0.73
CA ASN A 73 1.39 -2.89 -1.47
C ASN A 73 -0.09 -3.23 -1.39
N ARG A 74 -0.65 -3.82 -2.46
CA ARG A 74 -2.04 -4.28 -2.50
C ARG A 74 -2.06 -5.79 -2.62
N SER A 75 -2.83 -6.44 -1.75
CA SER A 75 -3.08 -7.89 -1.80
C SER A 75 -3.61 -8.29 -3.16
N SER A 76 -3.03 -9.31 -3.81
CA SER A 76 -3.47 -9.72 -5.15
C SER A 76 -4.94 -10.16 -5.15
N CYS A 77 -5.38 -10.82 -4.07
CA CYS A 77 -6.69 -11.45 -3.94
C CYS A 77 -7.85 -10.51 -3.58
N CYS A 78 -7.62 -9.51 -2.73
CA CYS A 78 -8.68 -8.65 -2.19
C CYS A 78 -8.33 -7.16 -2.22
N LYS A 79 -7.17 -6.80 -2.79
CA LYS A 79 -6.68 -5.42 -2.95
C LYS A 79 -6.50 -4.64 -1.64
N GLN A 80 -6.58 -5.29 -0.49
CA GLN A 80 -6.33 -4.68 0.82
C GLN A 80 -4.87 -4.18 0.93
N PRO A 81 -4.64 -2.97 1.46
CA PRO A 81 -3.31 -2.39 1.63
C PRO A 81 -2.47 -3.13 2.67
N ILE A 82 -1.15 -3.16 2.47
CA ILE A 82 -0.17 -3.63 3.46
C ILE A 82 1.19 -2.97 3.24
N CYS A 83 1.84 -2.49 4.31
CA CYS A 83 3.21 -1.99 4.22
C CYS A 83 4.20 -3.15 4.05
N THR A 84 5.38 -2.85 3.52
CA THR A 84 6.38 -3.88 3.23
C THR A 84 6.85 -4.59 4.48
N GLU A 85 6.95 -3.89 5.62
CA GLU A 85 7.31 -4.48 6.90
C GLU A 85 6.27 -5.46 7.45
N CYS A 86 4.98 -5.13 7.36
CA CYS A 86 3.92 -6.06 7.75
C CYS A 86 3.83 -7.24 6.76
N TYR A 87 4.06 -7.01 5.46
CA TYR A 87 4.11 -8.07 4.46
C TYR A 87 5.22 -9.10 4.76
N LEU A 88 6.42 -8.63 5.10
CA LEU A 88 7.55 -9.51 5.46
C LEU A 88 7.27 -10.38 6.68
N GLN A 89 6.48 -9.89 7.64
CA GLN A 89 6.10 -10.64 8.85
C GLN A 89 5.05 -11.73 8.55
N VAL A 90 4.11 -11.48 7.64
CA VAL A 90 3.05 -12.45 7.32
C VAL A 90 3.45 -13.45 6.25
N ALA A 91 4.34 -13.07 5.33
CA ALA A 91 4.83 -13.90 4.24
C ALA A 91 6.36 -13.97 4.28
N PRO A 92 6.94 -14.63 5.31
CA PRO A 92 8.39 -14.80 5.40
C PRO A 92 8.91 -15.48 4.14
N ARG A 93 10.10 -15.07 3.71
CA ARG A 93 10.74 -15.45 2.44
C ARG A 93 10.04 -14.99 1.16
N MET A 94 9.00 -14.16 1.25
CA MET A 94 8.22 -13.67 0.10
C MET A 94 7.63 -14.80 -0.76
N SER A 95 7.46 -15.98 -0.17
CA SER A 95 6.89 -17.14 -0.81
C SER A 95 5.37 -17.11 -0.64
N SER A 96 4.65 -17.36 -1.73
CA SER A 96 3.20 -17.54 -1.66
C SER A 96 2.79 -18.91 -1.14
N ARG A 97 3.69 -19.91 -1.15
CA ARG A 97 3.34 -21.28 -0.76
C ARG A 97 3.09 -21.36 0.75
N GLY A 98 1.90 -21.84 1.12
CA GLY A 98 1.50 -22.09 2.51
C GLY A 98 1.12 -20.85 3.32
N VAL A 99 1.06 -19.67 2.69
CA VAL A 99 0.66 -18.43 3.36
C VAL A 99 -0.73 -18.01 2.86
N SER A 100 -1.67 -17.89 3.79
CA SER A 100 -3.01 -17.38 3.51
C SER A 100 -3.09 -15.88 3.78
N CYS A 101 -3.91 -15.17 3.00
CA CYS A 101 -4.07 -13.73 3.10
C CYS A 101 -4.53 -13.32 4.50
N PRO A 102 -3.88 -12.35 5.17
CA PRO A 102 -4.27 -11.94 6.52
C PRO A 102 -5.69 -11.35 6.56
N PHE A 103 -6.13 -10.76 5.44
CA PHE A 103 -7.39 -10.04 5.33
C PHE A 103 -8.59 -10.93 4.95
N CYS A 104 -8.45 -11.76 3.90
CA CYS A 104 -9.56 -12.56 3.37
C CYS A 104 -9.33 -14.08 3.41
N LYS A 105 -8.24 -14.52 4.02
CA LYS A 105 -7.87 -15.93 4.22
C LYS A 105 -7.67 -16.77 2.95
N LYS A 106 -7.71 -16.18 1.75
CA LYS A 106 -7.36 -16.88 0.50
C LYS A 106 -5.91 -17.35 0.54
N ASP A 107 -5.66 -18.59 0.14
CA ASP A 107 -4.32 -19.16 0.00
C ASP A 107 -3.49 -18.48 -1.10
N ASN A 108 -2.21 -18.84 -1.15
CA ASN A 108 -1.24 -18.32 -2.11
C ASN A 108 -1.10 -16.80 -2.03
N TYR A 109 -0.99 -16.27 -0.81
CA TYR A 109 -0.93 -14.84 -0.57
C TYR A 109 0.27 -14.19 -1.27
N THR A 110 -0.02 -13.20 -2.10
CA THR A 110 0.95 -12.34 -2.78
C THR A 110 0.46 -10.91 -2.77
N VAL A 111 1.39 -9.97 -2.92
CA VAL A 111 1.08 -8.54 -3.07
C VAL A 111 1.74 -7.97 -4.32
N GLY A 112 1.24 -6.82 -4.76
CA GLY A 112 1.88 -6.01 -5.80
C GLY A 112 1.88 -4.53 -5.42
N TYR A 113 2.91 -3.82 -5.83
CA TYR A 113 3.01 -2.37 -5.66
C TYR A 113 2.68 -1.63 -6.95
N PHE A 114 1.78 -0.65 -6.85
CA PHE A 114 1.25 0.09 -7.99
C PHE A 114 1.65 1.57 -7.96
N GLY A 115 2.54 1.96 -7.05
CA GLY A 115 2.90 3.36 -6.84
C GLY A 115 1.85 4.15 -6.04
N PRO A 116 2.14 5.42 -5.73
CA PRO A 116 1.14 6.32 -5.19
C PRO A 116 0.06 6.57 -6.24
N PRO A 117 -1.21 6.78 -5.84
CA PRO A 117 -2.25 7.16 -6.78
C PRO A 117 -1.84 8.42 -7.55
N SER A 118 -2.27 8.55 -8.81
CA SER A 118 -1.98 9.75 -9.60
C SER A 118 -2.70 10.97 -9.02
N ALA A 119 -2.24 12.18 -9.34
CA ALA A 119 -2.92 13.41 -8.92
C ALA A 119 -4.39 13.44 -9.39
N ALA A 120 -4.65 12.96 -10.61
CA ALA A 120 -6.00 12.82 -11.14
C ALA A 120 -6.86 11.81 -10.36
N ALA A 121 -6.30 10.65 -10.01
CA ALA A 121 -7.01 9.65 -9.20
C ALA A 121 -7.36 10.19 -7.82
N ARG A 122 -6.45 10.94 -7.19
CA ARG A 122 -6.71 11.63 -5.91
C ARG A 122 -7.79 12.70 -6.03
N ALA A 123 -7.80 13.47 -7.12
CA ALA A 123 -8.83 14.48 -7.36
C ALA A 123 -10.22 13.85 -7.53
N LYS A 124 -10.31 12.76 -8.30
CA LYS A 124 -11.55 12.01 -8.49
C LYS A 124 -12.10 11.47 -7.16
N ALA A 125 -11.25 10.81 -6.36
CA ALA A 125 -11.65 10.27 -5.06
C ALA A 125 -12.20 11.36 -4.12
N ARG A 126 -11.55 12.54 -4.07
CA ARG A 126 -12.06 13.68 -3.30
C ARG A 126 -13.42 14.18 -3.77
N GLN A 127 -13.62 14.24 -5.08
CA GLN A 127 -14.91 14.65 -5.64
C GLN A 127 -16.00 13.63 -5.31
N GLU A 128 -15.71 12.33 -5.44
CA GLU A 128 -16.63 11.24 -5.08
C GLU A 128 -17.00 11.29 -3.59
N GLU A 129 -16.02 11.51 -2.71
CA GLU A 129 -16.25 11.68 -1.26
C GLU A 129 -17.12 12.91 -0.95
N GLN A 130 -16.81 14.06 -1.56
CA GLN A 130 -17.61 15.28 -1.39
C GLN A 130 -19.06 15.08 -1.86
N LEU A 131 -19.26 14.38 -2.98
CA LEU A 131 -20.59 14.06 -3.49
C LEU A 131 -21.35 13.10 -2.55
N ALA A 132 -20.67 12.09 -2.00
CA ALA A 132 -21.27 11.15 -1.06
C ALA A 132 -21.74 11.85 0.23
N LEU A 133 -20.88 12.71 0.81
CA LEU A 133 -21.21 13.51 2.00
C LEU A 133 -22.36 14.49 1.73
N ALA A 134 -22.35 15.16 0.56
CA ALA A 134 -23.42 16.06 0.17
C ALA A 134 -24.76 15.33 -0.05
N SER A 135 -24.73 14.07 -0.50
CA SER A 135 -25.91 13.23 -0.70
C SER A 135 -26.46 12.71 0.64
N ALA A 136 -25.60 12.26 1.54
CA ALA A 136 -26.00 11.82 2.89
C ALA A 136 -26.67 12.96 3.70
N ARG A 137 -26.25 14.21 3.49
CA ARG A 137 -26.88 15.40 4.11
C ARG A 137 -28.26 15.76 3.54
N LYS A 138 -28.66 15.20 2.39
CA LYS A 138 -29.95 15.47 1.73
C LYS A 138 -31.01 14.42 2.03
N GLU A 139 -30.64 13.32 2.68
CA GLU A 139 -31.60 12.32 3.18
C GLU A 139 -32.44 12.98 4.29
N PRO A 140 -33.76 13.16 4.12
CA PRO A 140 -34.61 13.68 5.19
C PRO A 140 -34.63 12.70 6.36
N GLU A 141 -34.58 13.21 7.60
CA GLU A 141 -34.78 12.38 8.80
C GLU A 141 -36.06 11.53 8.63
N PRO A 142 -36.03 10.22 8.92
CA PRO A 142 -37.25 9.43 8.91
C PRO A 142 -38.21 10.05 9.93
N ALA A 143 -39.36 10.53 9.45
CA ALA A 143 -40.40 11.11 10.28
C ALA A 143 -40.72 10.11 11.40
N ARG A 144 -40.32 10.43 12.64
CA ARG A 144 -40.70 9.66 13.82
C ARG A 144 -42.22 9.70 13.92
N GLY A 145 -42.84 8.58 13.54
CA GLY A 145 -44.28 8.38 13.57
C GLY A 145 -44.82 8.45 14.99
N ASN A 146 -45.99 9.08 15.09
CA ASN A 146 -46.79 9.37 16.27
C ASN A 146 -47.33 8.11 16.96
#